data_AF-A0A7Z9SEC4-F1
#
_entry.id   AF-A0A7Z9SEC4-F1
#
_cell.length_a   1.000
_cell.length_b   1.000
_cell.length_c   1.000
_cell.angle_alpha   90.00
_cell.angle_beta   90.00
_cell.angle_gamma   90.00
#
_symmetry.space_group_name_H-M   'P 1'
#
loop_
_entity.id
_entity.type
_entity.pdbx_description
1 polymer ?
#
loop_
_entity_poly.entity_id
_entity_poly.type
_entity_poly.pdbx_seq_one_letter_code
_entity_poly.pdbx_strand_id
1 'polypeptide(L)'
;MSIFNRAEIIDQNFIHNVNVGNFPSSRTNLFLSQTNIRSSELISLFESQVLSRHMDLKARLLKDEGKCFYTIGSSGHEGNAVFGNVFPYTDMAFLHYRSGPFFMERSKQVPGTTPIYDMALSFMASSEDP
;
A
#
# COMPACT_ATOMS: atom_id res chain seq x y z
N MET A 1 26.54 5.54 -5.62
CA MET A 1 25.19 5.58 -5.01
C MET A 1 24.74 7.02 -4.90
N SER A 2 23.44 7.30 -5.06
CA SER A 2 22.90 8.65 -4.80
C SER A 2 23.24 9.06 -3.37
N ILE A 3 23.77 10.28 -3.18
CA ILE A 3 24.07 10.85 -1.84
C ILE A 3 22.79 10.98 -0.99
N PHE A 4 21.62 10.99 -1.64
CA PHE A 4 20.32 11.15 -0.98
C PHE A 4 19.41 9.94 -1.19
N ASN A 5 18.85 9.44 -0.10
CA ASN A 5 17.73 8.49 -0.13
C ASN A 5 16.40 9.24 -0.25
N ARG A 6 15.90 9.37 -1.48
CA ARG A 6 14.65 10.10 -1.74
C ARG A 6 13.43 9.47 -1.04
N ALA A 7 13.42 8.15 -0.87
CA ALA A 7 12.29 7.46 -0.25
C ALA A 7 12.19 7.82 1.23
N GLU A 8 13.33 7.86 1.93
CA GLU A 8 13.43 8.27 3.33
C GLU A 8 13.03 9.74 3.53
N ILE A 9 13.49 10.65 2.66
CA ILE A 9 13.10 12.07 2.73
C ILE A 9 11.58 12.23 2.55
N ILE A 10 10.97 11.51 1.61
CA ILE A 10 9.52 11.54 1.39
C ILE A 10 8.77 10.99 2.60
N ASP A 11 9.26 9.91 3.21
CA ASP A 11 8.66 9.30 4.40
C ASP A 11 8.73 10.23 5.62
N GLN A 12 9.89 10.85 5.86
CA GLN A 12 10.07 11.85 6.91
C GLN A 12 9.13 13.06 6.72
N ASN A 13 8.99 13.55 5.49
CA ASN A 13 8.06 14.63 5.17
C ASN A 13 6.61 14.21 5.38
N PHE A 14 6.23 12.98 5.05
CA PHE A 14 4.89 12.47 5.31
C PHE A 14 4.59 12.45 6.80
N ILE A 15 5.47 11.86 7.61
CA ILE A 15 5.33 11.81 9.08
C ILE A 15 5.24 13.22 9.67
N HIS A 16 6.14 14.11 9.25
CA HIS A 16 6.12 15.50 9.71
C HIS A 16 4.77 16.18 9.41
N ASN A 17 4.30 16.10 8.16
CA ASN A 17 3.04 16.73 7.75
C ASN A 17 1.83 16.16 8.49
N VAL A 18 1.79 14.86 8.73
CA VAL A 18 0.72 14.23 9.52
C VAL A 18 0.74 14.73 10.96
N ASN A 19 1.92 14.79 11.60
CA ASN A 19 2.05 15.22 13.00
C ASN A 19 1.65 16.68 13.22
N VAL A 20 1.95 17.56 12.26
CA VAL A 20 1.60 19.00 12.36
C VAL A 20 0.23 19.33 11.76
N GLY A 21 -0.51 18.33 11.27
CA GLY A 21 -1.82 18.52 10.65
C GLY A 21 -1.79 19.27 9.31
N ASN A 22 -0.64 19.29 8.62
CA ASN A 22 -0.49 19.92 7.31
C ASN A 22 -0.96 18.98 6.19
N PHE A 23 -2.27 18.95 5.97
CA PHE A 23 -2.89 18.10 4.96
C PHE A 23 -3.12 18.85 3.64
N PRO A 24 -3.11 18.15 2.49
CA PRO A 24 -3.50 18.77 1.23
C PRO A 24 -4.94 19.28 1.28
N SER A 25 -5.21 20.37 0.56
CA SER A 25 -6.58 20.88 0.43
C SER A 25 -7.49 19.81 -0.16
N SER A 26 -8.67 19.65 0.45
CA SER A 26 -9.66 18.70 -0.06
C SER A 26 -10.02 19.04 -1.51
N ARG A 27 -10.10 18.00 -2.35
CA ARG A 27 -10.56 18.13 -3.74
C ARG A 27 -12.07 18.09 -3.86
N THR A 28 -12.78 17.79 -2.77
CA THR A 28 -14.23 17.62 -2.72
C THR A 28 -14.83 18.24 -1.46
N ASN A 29 -16.05 18.75 -1.53
CA ASN A 29 -16.77 19.27 -0.36
C ASN A 29 -17.70 18.23 0.30
N LEU A 30 -17.39 16.94 0.12
CA LEU A 30 -18.20 15.83 0.61
C LEU A 30 -17.83 15.48 2.05
N PHE A 31 -18.81 15.48 2.95
CA PHE A 31 -18.64 15.02 4.32
C PHE A 31 -18.99 13.53 4.44
N LEU A 32 -18.34 12.83 5.38
CA LEU A 32 -18.60 11.40 5.62
C LEU A 32 -20.08 11.12 5.92
N SER A 33 -20.76 12.02 6.64
CA SER A 33 -22.19 11.95 6.97
C SER A 33 -23.12 12.00 5.76
N GLN A 34 -22.61 12.42 4.60
CA GLN A 34 -23.35 12.47 3.34
C GLN A 34 -23.10 11.23 2.47
N THR A 35 -22.43 10.21 3.03
CA THR A 35 -22.08 8.96 2.34
C THR A 35 -22.59 7.76 3.11
N ASN A 36 -22.63 6.60 2.47
CA ASN A 36 -22.91 5.31 3.12
C ASN A 36 -21.63 4.60 3.62
N ILE A 37 -20.49 5.31 3.64
CA ILE A 37 -19.20 4.73 4.02
C ILE A 37 -19.05 4.81 5.54
N ARG A 38 -18.70 3.70 6.17
CA ARG A 38 -18.39 3.66 7.61
C ARG A 38 -17.00 4.24 7.85
N SER A 39 -16.80 4.93 8.96
CA SER A 39 -15.47 5.42 9.36
C SER A 39 -14.43 4.29 9.41
N SER A 40 -14.83 3.09 9.86
CA SER A 40 -13.97 1.92 9.89
C SER A 40 -13.52 1.43 8.51
N GLU A 41 -14.33 1.63 7.46
CA GLU A 41 -13.93 1.28 6.08
C GLU A 41 -12.85 2.23 5.58
N LEU A 42 -12.95 3.52 5.89
CA LEU A 42 -11.91 4.49 5.55
C LEU A 42 -10.60 4.22 6.28
N ILE A 43 -10.68 3.85 7.57
CA ILE A 43 -9.51 3.45 8.35
C ILE A 43 -8.87 2.21 7.74
N SER A 44 -9.66 1.16 7.47
CA SER A 44 -9.15 -0.07 6.84
C SER A 44 -8.45 0.19 5.50
N LEU A 45 -9.04 1.06 4.66
CA LEU A 45 -8.43 1.45 3.39
C LEU A 45 -7.11 2.18 3.60
N PHE A 46 -7.06 3.11 4.54
CA PHE A 46 -5.84 3.84 4.87
C PHE A 46 -4.74 2.90 5.40
N GLU A 47 -5.10 1.90 6.21
CA GLU A 47 -4.15 0.87 6.66
C GLU A 47 -3.54 0.11 5.48
N SER A 48 -4.34 -0.30 4.48
CA SER A 48 -3.80 -0.95 3.27
C SER A 48 -2.89 -0.05 2.45
N GLN A 49 -3.18 1.26 2.39
CA GLN A 49 -2.30 2.25 1.76
C GLN A 49 -0.94 2.33 2.47
N VAL A 50 -0.98 2.45 3.79
CA VAL A 50 0.20 2.53 4.66
C VAL A 50 1.03 1.23 4.57
N LEU A 51 0.39 0.07 4.65
CA LEU A 51 1.04 -1.23 4.53
C LEU A 51 1.74 -1.40 3.18
N SER A 52 1.10 -1.00 2.08
CA SER A 52 1.74 -1.04 0.77
C SER A 52 2.97 -0.14 0.71
N ARG A 53 2.92 1.04 1.34
CA ARG A 53 4.09 1.93 1.42
C ARG A 53 5.22 1.32 2.24
N HIS A 54 4.90 0.69 3.38
CA HIS A 54 5.91 0.01 4.20
C HIS A 54 6.58 -1.14 3.45
N MET A 55 5.81 -1.92 2.67
CA MET A 55 6.37 -2.98 1.85
C MET A 55 7.32 -2.44 0.78
N ASP A 56 6.99 -1.33 0.12
CA ASP A 56 7.89 -0.69 -0.83
C ASP A 56 9.20 -0.19 -0.19
N LEU A 57 9.12 0.44 0.99
CA LEU A 57 10.29 0.89 1.75
C LEU A 57 11.18 -0.30 2.13
N LYS A 58 10.57 -1.39 2.63
CA LYS A 58 11.30 -2.58 3.04
C LYS A 58 11.94 -3.29 1.84
N ALA A 59 11.23 -3.41 0.72
CA ALA A 59 11.77 -4.00 -0.50
C ALA A 59 12.99 -3.23 -1.01
N ARG A 60 12.95 -1.89 -0.96
CA ARG A 60 14.08 -1.04 -1.34
C ARG A 60 15.30 -1.27 -0.44
N LEU A 61 15.12 -1.33 0.88
CA LEU A 61 16.21 -1.66 1.81
C LEU A 61 16.82 -3.04 1.50
N LEU A 62 15.98 -4.06 1.32
CA LEU A 62 16.43 -5.42 0.99
C LEU A 62 17.13 -5.48 -0.37
N LYS A 63 16.69 -4.67 -1.34
CA LYS A 63 17.36 -4.55 -2.64
C LYS A 63 18.74 -3.93 -2.51
N ASP A 64 18.90 -2.89 -1.71
CA ASP A 64 20.20 -2.26 -1.45
C ASP A 64 21.17 -3.24 -0.75
N GLU A 65 20.64 -4.20 0.01
CA GLU A 65 21.38 -5.34 0.58
C GLU A 65 21.60 -6.51 -0.39
N GLY A 66 21.07 -6.45 -1.62
CA GLY A 66 21.16 -7.54 -2.61
C GLY A 66 20.26 -8.76 -2.32
N LYS A 67 19.26 -8.61 -1.45
CA LYS A 67 18.35 -9.69 -1.01
C LYS A 67 16.97 -9.67 -1.65
N CYS A 68 16.63 -8.60 -2.38
CA CYS A 68 15.35 -8.43 -3.04
C CYS A 68 15.54 -7.92 -4.46
N PHE A 69 14.86 -8.53 -5.42
CA PHE A 69 14.88 -8.09 -6.83
C PHE A 69 13.68 -7.22 -7.19
N TYR A 70 12.74 -7.03 -6.27
CA TYR A 70 11.63 -6.09 -6.46
C TYR A 70 12.18 -4.67 -6.57
N THR A 71 12.01 -4.09 -7.75
CA THR A 71 12.58 -2.77 -8.07
C THR A 71 11.53 -1.69 -8.25
N ILE A 72 10.27 -2.07 -8.45
CA ILE A 72 9.21 -1.14 -8.83
C ILE A 72 8.08 -1.17 -7.80
N GLY A 73 8.15 -0.23 -6.85
CA GLY A 73 7.14 -0.07 -5.82
C GLY A 73 5.80 0.48 -6.31
N SER A 74 4.78 0.33 -5.47
CA SER A 74 3.46 0.92 -5.65
C SER A 74 3.37 2.37 -5.14
N SER A 75 4.48 2.97 -4.69
CA SER A 75 4.54 4.37 -4.24
C SER A 75 3.90 5.34 -5.25
N GLY A 76 2.92 6.11 -4.80
CA GLY A 76 2.10 7.01 -5.61
C GLY A 76 0.80 6.38 -6.16
N HIS A 77 0.63 5.07 -6.00
CA HIS A 77 -0.54 4.29 -6.41
C HIS A 77 -1.31 3.70 -5.21
N GLU A 78 -1.03 4.15 -3.98
CA GLU A 78 -1.64 3.64 -2.75
C GLU A 78 -3.18 3.67 -2.81
N GLY A 79 -3.75 4.71 -3.44
CA GLY A 79 -5.19 4.86 -3.63
C GLY A 79 -5.87 3.70 -4.37
N ASN A 80 -5.11 2.86 -5.09
CA ASN A 80 -5.64 1.65 -5.72
C ASN A 80 -6.27 0.66 -4.73
N ALA A 81 -5.96 0.78 -3.43
CA ALA A 81 -6.63 0.02 -2.37
C ALA A 81 -8.15 0.11 -2.46
N VAL A 82 -8.70 1.26 -2.86
CA VAL A 82 -10.16 1.45 -3.01
C VAL A 82 -10.78 0.40 -3.94
N PHE A 83 -10.12 0.06 -5.05
CA PHE A 83 -10.63 -0.95 -5.98
C PHE A 83 -10.56 -2.37 -5.41
N GLY A 84 -9.64 -2.63 -4.48
CA GLY A 84 -9.57 -3.89 -3.74
C GLY A 84 -10.73 -4.06 -2.74
N ASN A 85 -11.33 -2.97 -2.28
CA ASN A 85 -12.51 -2.98 -1.42
C ASN A 85 -13.82 -3.02 -2.23
N VAL A 86 -13.95 -2.14 -3.24
CA VAL A 86 -15.20 -1.95 -3.99
C VAL A 86 -15.61 -3.18 -4.79
N PHE A 87 -14.66 -3.87 -5.42
CA PHE A 87 -14.96 -5.03 -6.27
C PHE A 87 -14.78 -6.34 -5.48
N PRO A 88 -15.74 -7.28 -5.59
CA PRO A 88 -15.62 -8.62 -5.02
C PRO A 88 -14.32 -9.32 -5.42
N TYR A 89 -13.75 -10.12 -4.53
CA TYR A 89 -12.54 -10.90 -4.82
C TYR A 89 -12.75 -11.94 -5.93
N THR A 90 -14.00 -12.35 -6.17
CA THR A 90 -14.39 -13.27 -7.24
C THR A 90 -14.33 -12.65 -8.64
N ASP A 91 -14.29 -11.31 -8.72
CA ASP A 91 -14.16 -10.62 -9.99
C ASP A 91 -12.72 -10.69 -10.49
N MET A 92 -12.56 -11.24 -11.70
CA MET A 92 -11.25 -11.30 -12.37
C MET A 92 -10.65 -9.90 -12.49
N ALA A 93 -9.38 -9.77 -12.08
CA ALA A 93 -8.63 -8.53 -12.19
C ALA A 93 -7.31 -8.75 -12.93
N PHE A 94 -7.07 -7.93 -13.96
CA PHE A 94 -5.81 -7.89 -14.68
C PHE A 94 -4.90 -6.84 -14.04
N LEU A 95 -3.96 -7.31 -13.22
CA LEU A 95 -3.15 -6.43 -12.38
C LEU A 95 -1.87 -5.96 -13.07
N HIS A 96 -1.43 -4.78 -12.67
CA HIS A 96 -0.12 -4.25 -12.98
C HIS A 96 0.83 -4.50 -11.82
N TYR A 97 2.14 -4.48 -12.04
CA TYR A 97 3.16 -4.71 -10.99
C TYR A 97 3.17 -3.62 -9.89
N ARG A 98 2.35 -2.58 -10.00
CA ARG A 98 2.15 -1.52 -8.98
C ARG A 98 0.81 -1.65 -8.24
N SER A 99 0.17 -2.81 -8.32
CA SER A 99 -1.14 -3.09 -7.71
C SER A 99 -1.05 -3.66 -6.29
N GLY A 100 0.07 -3.47 -5.58
CA GLY A 100 0.23 -3.92 -4.19
C GLY A 100 -0.91 -3.49 -3.25
N PRO A 101 -1.33 -2.22 -3.22
CA PRO A 101 -2.40 -1.75 -2.34
C PRO A 101 -3.75 -2.42 -2.66
N PHE A 102 -4.02 -2.67 -3.94
CA PHE A 102 -5.20 -3.39 -4.39
C PHE A 102 -5.19 -4.84 -3.89
N PHE A 103 -4.06 -5.53 -4.04
CA PHE A 103 -3.91 -6.92 -3.61
C PHE A 103 -4.09 -7.04 -2.10
N MET A 104 -3.45 -6.15 -1.32
CA MET A 104 -3.56 -6.13 0.14
C MET A 104 -5.01 -5.92 0.61
N GLU A 105 -5.70 -4.92 0.05
CA GLU A 105 -7.09 -4.65 0.47
C GLU A 105 -8.04 -5.76 0.03
N ARG A 106 -7.88 -6.28 -1.20
CA ARG A 106 -8.74 -7.37 -1.70
C ARG A 106 -8.56 -8.66 -0.91
N SER A 107 -7.35 -8.96 -0.44
CA SER A 107 -7.06 -10.17 0.35
C SER A 107 -7.89 -10.22 1.63
N LYS A 108 -8.24 -9.07 2.23
CA LYS A 108 -9.10 -8.99 3.41
C LYS A 108 -10.50 -9.56 3.22
N GLN A 109 -10.97 -9.69 1.97
CA GLN A 109 -12.26 -10.33 1.67
C GLN A 109 -12.22 -11.86 1.82
N VAL A 110 -11.03 -12.46 1.90
CA VAL A 110 -10.84 -13.90 2.01
C VAL A 110 -10.28 -14.22 3.41
N PRO A 111 -11.03 -14.95 4.26
CA PRO A 111 -10.57 -15.33 5.60
C PRO A 111 -9.27 -16.13 5.57
N GLY A 112 -8.34 -15.81 6.47
CA GLY A 112 -7.09 -16.56 6.65
C GLY A 112 -5.93 -16.17 5.73
N THR A 113 -6.12 -15.19 4.84
CA THR A 113 -5.02 -14.66 4.00
C THR A 113 -3.98 -13.89 4.80
N THR A 114 -2.75 -13.86 4.27
CA THR A 114 -1.60 -13.23 4.92
C THR A 114 -0.84 -12.31 3.96
N PRO A 115 -1.48 -11.29 3.34
CA PRO A 115 -0.94 -10.58 2.19
C PRO A 115 0.44 -9.93 2.42
N ILE A 116 0.75 -9.50 3.65
CA ILE A 116 2.08 -8.97 3.99
C ILE A 116 3.14 -10.07 3.93
N TYR A 117 2.84 -11.24 4.49
CA TYR A 117 3.74 -12.39 4.51
C TYR A 117 3.92 -12.95 3.10
N ASP A 118 2.82 -13.12 2.37
CA ASP A 118 2.82 -13.62 0.99
C ASP A 118 3.68 -12.72 0.08
N MET A 119 3.52 -11.39 0.19
CA MET A 119 4.38 -10.44 -0.52
C MET A 119 5.85 -10.50 -0.07
N ALA A 120 6.12 -10.72 1.21
CA ALA A 120 7.49 -10.85 1.71
C ALA A 120 8.18 -12.12 1.19
N LEU A 121 7.46 -13.24 1.08
CA LEU A 121 7.94 -14.46 0.45
C LEU A 121 8.32 -14.21 -1.01
N SER A 122 7.45 -13.51 -1.75
CA SER A 122 7.70 -13.15 -3.14
C SER A 122 8.91 -12.23 -3.32
N PHE A 123 9.08 -11.24 -2.44
CA PHE A 123 10.27 -10.37 -2.46
C PHE A 123 11.57 -11.14 -2.30
N MET A 124 11.56 -12.23 -1.53
CA MET A 124 12.72 -13.07 -1.25
C MET A 124 12.88 -14.25 -2.20
N ALA A 125 12.01 -14.40 -3.20
CA ALA A 125 11.93 -15.57 -4.07
C ALA A 125 11.92 -16.89 -3.26
N SER A 126 11.14 -16.90 -2.18
CA SER A 126 11.03 -18.06 -1.30
C SER A 126 10.44 -19.25 -2.05
N SER A 127 10.86 -20.47 -1.68
CA SER A 127 10.20 -21.70 -2.15
C SER A 127 8.79 -21.88 -1.59
N GLU A 128 8.41 -21.06 -0.61
CA GLU A 128 7.08 -21.02 -0.02
C GLU A 128 6.19 -19.92 -0.62
N ASP A 129 6.67 -19.16 -1.62
CA ASP A 129 5.84 -18.19 -2.37
C ASP A 129 4.65 -18.95 -3.03
N PRO A 130 3.39 -18.60 -2.70
CA PRO A 130 2.19 -19.38 -3.07
C PRO A 130 1.88 -19.49 -4.57
#